data_AF-A0A0D6L8W2-F1
#
_entry.id   AF-A0A0D6L8W2-F1
#
_cell.length_a   1.000
_cell.length_b   1.000
_cell.length_c   1.000
_cell.angle_alpha   90.00
_cell.angle_beta   90.00
_cell.angle_gamma   90.00
#
_symmetry.space_group_name_H-M   'P 1'
#
loop_
_entity.id
_entity.type
_entity.pdbx_description
1 polymer ?
#
loop_
_entity_poly.entity_id
_entity_poly.type
_entity_poly.pdbx_seq_one_letter_code
_entity_poly.pdbx_strand_id
1 'polypeptide(L)'
;MDGELGAMEDDLIKIYLVLAGRSHAEFLRKGKMIKLNCLEGLDWRQVSFWIIALISVSADSKCFIQAFGIHLWWINWGGFLEDAIESFTEDVAAGRAASPESHVFEQLIRLACSPSHQVEAVLDAAGMLSPNPLDAHLSWHLWSLLRALGYHTMSPAAEQRLHQAYAAQLTSSELWHLAIFVLSHISHDQCRSVAIREVLDRMSLTARSQHYDKILAICEIPNEWISAAKFIKAKAQGNLEAACSHALSAGNYPAALRLFADEVAPNAIAMGDLHRLRPLAERMEKAADRITVSVLLMINSLPQNGKFLQYIVRWNGGLGNSA
;
A
#
# COMPACT_ATOMS: atom_id res chain seq x y z
N MET A 1 -46.51 12.53 -46.21
CA MET A 1 -45.39 11.60 -46.47
C MET A 1 -45.47 10.56 -45.39
N ASP A 2 -46.34 9.58 -45.62
CA ASP A 2 -46.64 8.52 -44.67
C ASP A 2 -45.46 7.56 -44.71
N GLY A 3 -44.51 7.78 -43.81
CA GLY A 3 -43.30 7.00 -43.64
C GLY A 3 -43.65 5.63 -43.07
N GLU A 4 -44.31 4.78 -43.86
CA GLU A 4 -44.22 3.34 -43.63
C GLU A 4 -42.77 2.95 -43.84
N LEU A 5 -42.00 2.88 -42.75
CA LEU A 5 -40.74 2.14 -42.65
C LEU A 5 -41.06 0.68 -42.98
N GLY A 6 -41.18 0.41 -44.28
CA GLY A 6 -41.44 -0.90 -44.85
C GLY A 6 -40.38 -1.86 -44.36
N ALA A 7 -40.82 -2.92 -43.68
CA ALA A 7 -40.07 -4.15 -43.35
C ALA A 7 -38.58 -4.02 -42.94
N MET A 8 -38.12 -2.86 -42.45
CA MET A 8 -36.74 -2.68 -42.03
C MET A 8 -36.47 -3.52 -40.79
N GLU A 9 -35.33 -4.19 -40.76
CA GLU A 9 -34.88 -4.98 -39.61
C GLU A 9 -34.61 -4.04 -38.42
N ASP A 10 -34.95 -4.48 -37.22
CA ASP A 10 -34.90 -3.63 -36.03
C ASP A 10 -33.46 -3.17 -35.73
N ASP A 11 -32.45 -4.00 -36.04
CA ASP A 11 -31.03 -3.65 -35.89
C ASP A 11 -30.57 -2.57 -36.88
N LEU A 12 -31.11 -2.57 -38.11
CA LEU A 12 -30.83 -1.52 -39.08
C LEU A 12 -31.45 -0.19 -38.63
N ILE A 13 -32.65 -0.24 -38.04
CA ILE A 13 -33.28 0.94 -37.43
C ILE A 13 -32.42 1.47 -36.27
N LYS A 14 -31.88 0.60 -35.40
CA LYS A 14 -30.95 1.02 -34.33
C LYS A 14 -29.74 1.76 -34.88
N ILE A 15 -29.12 1.27 -35.96
CA ILE A 15 -27.97 1.94 -36.59
C ILE A 15 -28.35 3.36 -37.06
N TYR A 16 -29.49 3.50 -37.75
CA TYR A 16 -29.96 4.82 -38.20
C TYR A 16 -30.32 5.74 -37.02
N LEU A 17 -30.85 5.20 -35.93
CA LEU A 17 -31.15 5.96 -34.71
C LEU A 17 -29.86 6.50 -34.05
N VAL A 18 -28.84 5.66 -33.91
CA VAL A 18 -27.53 6.07 -33.38
C VAL A 18 -26.89 7.13 -34.28
N LEU A 19 -26.92 6.94 -35.60
CA LEU A 19 -26.43 7.94 -36.58
C LEU A 19 -27.19 9.28 -36.51
N ALA A 20 -28.47 9.24 -36.14
CA ALA A 20 -29.29 10.42 -35.93
C ALA A 20 -29.10 11.06 -34.55
N GLY A 21 -28.18 10.53 -33.72
CA GLY A 21 -27.91 11.02 -32.37
C GLY A 21 -29.01 10.70 -31.36
N ARG A 22 -29.78 9.61 -31.54
CA ARG A 22 -30.83 9.19 -30.61
C ARG A 22 -30.52 7.82 -30.01
N SER A 23 -30.65 7.69 -28.69
CA SER A 23 -30.49 6.41 -27.98
C SER A 23 -31.71 5.50 -28.07
N HIS A 24 -32.90 6.07 -28.23
CA HIS A 24 -34.16 5.34 -28.25
C HIS A 24 -35.17 6.00 -29.18
N ALA A 25 -36.15 5.22 -29.63
CA ALA A 25 -37.30 5.72 -30.37
C ALA A 25 -38.56 4.92 -30.05
N GLU A 26 -39.69 5.60 -30.04
CA GLU A 26 -41.02 4.99 -29.98
C GLU A 26 -41.75 5.32 -31.28
N PHE A 27 -42.16 4.30 -32.03
CA PHE A 27 -42.90 4.50 -33.29
C PHE A 27 -43.97 3.42 -33.50
N LEU A 28 -44.95 3.75 -34.35
CA LEU A 28 -46.05 2.86 -34.69
C LEU A 28 -45.70 2.05 -35.94
N ARG A 29 -45.68 0.71 -35.82
CA ARG A 29 -45.50 -0.22 -36.94
C ARG A 29 -46.69 -1.16 -37.00
N LYS A 30 -47.45 -1.13 -38.11
CA LYS A 30 -48.65 -1.97 -38.30
C LYS A 30 -49.64 -1.89 -37.12
N GLY A 31 -49.86 -0.69 -36.57
CA GLY A 31 -50.77 -0.45 -35.44
C GLY A 31 -50.25 -0.88 -34.06
N LYS A 32 -49.01 -1.40 -33.95
CA LYS A 32 -48.35 -1.70 -32.67
C LYS A 32 -47.30 -0.64 -32.37
N MET A 33 -47.26 -0.19 -31.12
CA MET A 33 -46.21 0.68 -30.61
C MET A 33 -44.96 -0.17 -30.35
N ILE A 34 -43.88 0.13 -31.06
CA ILE A 34 -42.57 -0.51 -30.86
C ILE A 34 -41.69 0.52 -30.14
N LYS A 35 -41.17 0.11 -28.98
CA LYS A 35 -40.13 0.85 -28.26
C LYS A 35 -38.80 0.20 -28.60
N LEU A 36 -37.91 0.97 -29.22
CA LEU A 36 -36.64 0.49 -29.71
C LEU A 36 -35.54 1.18 -28.92
N ASN A 37 -34.79 0.38 -28.16
CA ASN A 37 -33.68 0.83 -27.35
C ASN A 37 -32.37 0.40 -28.00
N CYS A 38 -31.49 1.36 -28.31
CA CYS A 38 -30.18 1.07 -28.92
C CYS A 38 -29.16 0.59 -27.89
N LEU A 39 -29.46 0.71 -26.59
CA LEU A 39 -28.60 0.34 -25.47
C LEU A 39 -28.95 -1.05 -24.88
N GLU A 40 -30.01 -1.69 -25.40
CA GLU A 40 -30.48 -3.00 -24.95
C GLU A 40 -29.72 -4.13 -25.64
N GLY A 41 -29.30 -5.14 -24.87
CA GLY A 41 -28.64 -6.33 -25.43
C GLY A 41 -27.25 -6.07 -26.00
N LEU A 42 -26.57 -5.03 -25.52
CA LEU A 42 -25.14 -4.79 -25.77
C LEU A 42 -24.32 -5.96 -25.19
N ASP A 43 -24.22 -7.03 -25.97
CA ASP A 43 -23.57 -8.28 -25.61
C ASP A 43 -22.14 -8.32 -26.14
N TRP A 44 -21.23 -8.78 -25.29
CA TRP A 44 -19.76 -8.66 -25.31
C TRP A 44 -19.01 -9.26 -26.53
N ARG A 45 -19.67 -9.83 -27.53
CA ARG A 45 -19.01 -10.75 -28.48
C ARG A 45 -18.41 -10.13 -29.73
N GLN A 46 -18.72 -8.89 -30.13
CA GLN A 46 -18.45 -8.49 -31.52
C GLN A 46 -17.61 -7.23 -31.80
N VAL A 47 -17.31 -6.33 -30.87
CA VAL A 47 -16.81 -5.00 -31.31
C VAL A 47 -15.40 -4.58 -30.87
N SER A 48 -14.72 -5.18 -29.89
CA SER A 48 -13.38 -4.64 -29.52
C SER A 48 -12.41 -5.64 -28.89
N PHE A 49 -11.91 -6.57 -29.71
CA PHE A 49 -10.81 -7.46 -29.33
C PHE A 49 -9.47 -6.74 -29.06
N TRP A 50 -9.33 -5.46 -29.45
CA TRP A 50 -8.02 -4.78 -29.46
C TRP A 50 -7.76 -3.81 -28.29
N ILE A 51 -8.79 -3.31 -27.58
CA ILE A 51 -8.59 -2.43 -26.40
C ILE A 51 -8.85 -3.19 -25.08
N ILE A 52 -9.66 -4.25 -25.12
CA ILE A 52 -10.23 -4.90 -23.92
C ILE A 52 -9.44 -6.15 -23.47
N ALA A 53 -8.51 -6.67 -24.30
CA ALA A 53 -7.71 -7.85 -23.96
C ALA A 53 -6.69 -7.64 -22.82
N LEU A 54 -6.51 -6.40 -22.34
CA LEU A 54 -5.52 -6.05 -21.31
C LEU A 54 -6.05 -6.02 -19.88
N ILE A 55 -7.37 -6.04 -19.67
CA ILE A 55 -7.96 -6.00 -18.32
C ILE A 55 -9.07 -7.05 -18.26
N SER A 56 -8.96 -7.97 -17.29
CA SER A 56 -9.98 -8.99 -17.02
C SER A 56 -11.21 -8.34 -16.39
N VAL A 57 -11.97 -7.58 -17.18
CA VAL A 57 -13.14 -6.83 -16.70
C VAL A 57 -14.40 -7.69 -16.79
N SER A 58 -15.24 -7.64 -15.75
CA SER A 58 -16.58 -8.26 -15.68
C SER A 58 -17.45 -7.93 -16.89
N ALA A 59 -18.44 -8.78 -17.19
CA ALA A 59 -19.39 -8.57 -18.29
C ALA A 59 -20.15 -7.23 -18.14
N ASP A 60 -20.51 -6.86 -16.91
CA ASP A 60 -21.33 -5.67 -16.62
C ASP A 60 -20.60 -4.35 -16.93
N SER A 61 -19.28 -4.33 -16.73
CA SER A 61 -18.42 -3.19 -17.06
C SER A 61 -18.31 -2.92 -18.55
N LYS A 62 -18.50 -3.95 -19.38
CA LYS A 62 -18.39 -3.86 -20.85
C LYS A 62 -19.65 -3.23 -21.44
N CYS A 63 -20.81 -3.52 -20.85
CA CYS A 63 -22.08 -2.89 -21.21
C CYS A 63 -22.04 -1.38 -20.96
N PHE A 64 -21.50 -0.95 -19.80
CA PHE A 64 -21.31 0.46 -19.48
C PHE A 64 -20.46 1.20 -20.52
N ILE A 65 -19.27 0.68 -20.85
CA ILE A 65 -18.35 1.36 -21.79
C ILE A 65 -18.97 1.50 -23.18
N GLN A 66 -19.68 0.47 -23.66
CA GLN A 66 -20.33 0.51 -24.96
C GLN A 66 -21.50 1.49 -24.99
N ALA A 67 -22.37 1.44 -23.98
CA ALA A 67 -23.49 2.37 -23.87
C ALA A 67 -22.99 3.82 -23.77
N PHE A 68 -22.03 4.09 -22.87
CA PHE A 68 -21.42 5.41 -22.74
C PHE A 68 -20.72 5.88 -24.02
N GLY A 69 -20.03 4.98 -24.75
CA GLY A 69 -19.40 5.29 -26.03
C GLY A 69 -20.41 5.77 -27.09
N ILE A 70 -21.64 5.24 -27.08
CA ILE A 70 -22.72 5.72 -27.95
C ILE A 70 -23.11 7.17 -27.58
N HIS A 71 -23.22 7.46 -26.28
CA HIS A 71 -23.50 8.82 -25.81
C HIS A 71 -22.39 9.81 -26.18
N LEU A 72 -21.13 9.40 -26.04
CA LEU A 72 -19.97 10.27 -26.27
C LEU A 72 -19.73 10.53 -27.77
N TRP A 73 -19.78 9.49 -28.60
CA TRP A 73 -19.37 9.61 -30.00
C TRP A 73 -20.51 9.86 -30.98
N TRP A 74 -21.74 9.49 -30.65
CA TRP A 74 -22.84 9.57 -31.63
C TRP A 74 -23.93 10.54 -31.20
N ILE A 75 -24.37 10.45 -29.94
CA ILE A 75 -25.46 11.29 -29.44
C ILE A 75 -24.98 12.71 -29.18
N ASN A 76 -23.88 12.87 -28.46
CA ASN A 76 -23.31 14.18 -28.10
C ASN A 76 -22.09 14.50 -28.97
N TRP A 77 -22.18 14.24 -30.27
CA TRP A 77 -21.10 14.56 -31.21
C TRP A 77 -20.73 16.05 -31.13
N GLY A 78 -19.49 16.35 -30.76
CA GLY A 78 -18.97 17.72 -30.64
C GLY A 78 -19.35 18.45 -29.35
N GLY A 79 -20.03 17.78 -28.41
CA GLY A 79 -20.29 18.28 -27.05
C GLY A 79 -19.12 18.04 -26.09
N PHE A 80 -19.28 18.48 -24.85
CA PHE A 80 -18.32 18.19 -23.78
C PHE A 80 -18.60 16.83 -23.13
N LEU A 81 -17.65 16.33 -22.34
CA LEU A 81 -17.79 15.03 -21.68
C LEU A 81 -18.93 15.06 -20.64
N GLU A 82 -19.17 16.21 -20.05
CA GLU A 82 -20.25 16.54 -19.13
C GLU A 82 -21.63 16.25 -19.75
N ASP A 83 -21.86 16.71 -20.99
CA ASP A 83 -23.13 16.52 -21.71
C ASP A 83 -23.39 15.03 -21.97
N ALA A 84 -22.32 14.28 -22.28
CA ALA A 84 -22.39 12.84 -22.48
C ALA A 84 -22.73 12.08 -21.19
N ILE A 85 -22.20 12.50 -20.04
CA ILE A 85 -22.52 11.91 -18.73
C ILE A 85 -23.97 12.21 -18.34
N GLU A 86 -24.43 13.45 -18.55
CA GLU A 86 -25.80 13.84 -18.22
C GLU A 86 -26.80 13.02 -19.04
N SER A 87 -26.61 12.98 -20.36
CA SER A 87 -27.43 12.17 -21.28
C SER A 87 -27.42 10.68 -20.94
N PHE A 88 -26.26 10.12 -20.56
CA PHE A 88 -26.17 8.73 -20.12
C PHE A 88 -26.90 8.51 -18.79
N THR A 89 -26.76 9.44 -17.83
CA THR A 89 -27.42 9.35 -16.52
C THR A 89 -28.95 9.40 -16.66
N GLU A 90 -29.47 10.19 -17.59
CA GLU A 90 -30.90 10.21 -17.93
C GLU A 90 -31.39 8.85 -18.48
N ASP A 91 -30.60 8.23 -19.35
CA ASP A 91 -30.92 6.91 -19.93
C ASP A 91 -30.83 5.78 -18.88
N VAL A 92 -29.91 5.87 -17.92
CA VAL A 92 -29.86 4.96 -16.76
C VAL A 92 -31.07 5.18 -15.85
N ALA A 93 -31.41 6.43 -15.52
CA ALA A 93 -32.56 6.77 -14.65
C ALA A 93 -33.89 6.31 -15.26
N ALA A 94 -34.00 6.32 -16.58
CA ALA A 94 -35.15 5.80 -17.30
C ALA A 94 -35.16 4.27 -17.50
N GLY A 95 -34.15 3.56 -16.98
CA GLY A 95 -34.02 2.11 -17.14
C GLY A 95 -33.70 1.66 -18.57
N ARG A 96 -33.22 2.57 -19.44
CA ARG A 96 -32.82 2.26 -20.82
C ARG A 96 -31.40 1.72 -20.90
N ALA A 97 -30.51 2.17 -20.00
CA ALA A 97 -29.14 1.68 -19.91
C ALA A 97 -28.92 0.94 -18.59
N ALA A 98 -28.15 -0.15 -18.64
CA ALA A 98 -27.62 -0.78 -17.44
C ALA A 98 -26.28 -0.11 -17.09
N SER A 99 -26.21 0.54 -15.92
CA SER A 99 -24.93 0.85 -15.28
C SER A 99 -24.80 -0.04 -14.05
N PRO A 100 -23.68 -0.76 -13.86
CA PRO A 100 -23.35 -1.30 -12.56
C PRO A 100 -23.25 -0.10 -11.61
N GLU A 101 -24.12 -0.06 -10.59
CA GLU A 101 -24.02 0.96 -9.53
C GLU A 101 -22.55 1.01 -9.08
N SER A 102 -21.89 2.16 -9.23
CA SER A 102 -20.50 2.42 -8.83
C SER A 102 -19.36 1.78 -9.65
N HIS A 103 -19.49 1.66 -10.97
CA HIS A 103 -18.35 1.25 -11.79
C HIS A 103 -17.17 2.26 -11.74
N VAL A 104 -15.92 1.78 -11.61
CA VAL A 104 -14.71 2.64 -11.51
C VAL A 104 -14.58 3.63 -12.67
N PHE A 105 -14.79 3.18 -13.90
CA PHE A 105 -14.73 4.06 -15.08
C PHE A 105 -15.76 5.18 -15.00
N GLU A 106 -16.97 4.91 -14.51
CA GLU A 106 -17.99 5.95 -14.33
C GLU A 106 -17.53 6.99 -13.31
N GLN A 107 -16.97 6.55 -12.18
CA GLN A 107 -16.46 7.47 -11.15
C GLN A 107 -15.25 8.28 -11.65
N LEU A 108 -14.36 7.68 -12.45
CA LEU A 108 -13.24 8.40 -13.08
C LEU A 108 -13.71 9.46 -14.08
N ILE A 109 -14.70 9.12 -14.90
CA ILE A 109 -15.29 10.03 -15.88
C ILE A 109 -16.00 11.19 -15.16
N ARG A 110 -16.74 10.90 -14.08
CA ARG A 110 -17.34 11.91 -13.19
C ARG A 110 -16.28 12.80 -12.53
N LEU A 111 -15.16 12.23 -12.08
CA LEU A 111 -14.04 12.97 -11.50
C LEU A 111 -13.39 13.94 -12.51
N ALA A 112 -13.29 13.53 -13.77
CA ALA A 112 -12.74 14.38 -14.84
C ALA A 112 -13.66 15.56 -15.17
N CYS A 113 -14.97 15.37 -15.11
CA CYS A 113 -15.97 16.37 -15.46
C CYS A 113 -16.34 17.32 -14.31
N SER A 114 -16.30 16.83 -13.08
CA SER A 114 -16.77 17.56 -11.90
C SER A 114 -15.65 17.71 -10.87
N PRO A 115 -15.10 18.92 -10.67
CA PRO A 115 -14.10 19.20 -9.64
C PRO A 115 -14.57 18.91 -8.21
N SER A 116 -15.88 18.87 -7.98
CA SER A 116 -16.50 18.57 -6.68
C SER A 116 -16.64 17.07 -6.40
N HIS A 117 -16.37 16.20 -7.38
CA HIS A 117 -16.47 14.77 -7.20
C HIS A 117 -15.31 14.27 -6.34
N GLN A 118 -15.61 13.43 -5.35
CA GLN A 118 -14.62 12.95 -4.39
C GLN A 118 -13.83 11.79 -4.99
N VAL A 119 -12.50 11.85 -4.84
CA VAL A 119 -11.59 10.77 -5.28
C VAL A 119 -11.89 9.48 -4.52
N GLU A 120 -12.34 9.57 -3.27
CA GLU A 120 -12.76 8.46 -2.43
C GLU A 120 -13.79 7.55 -3.11
N ALA A 121 -14.77 8.13 -3.82
CA ALA A 121 -15.79 7.34 -4.54
C ALA A 121 -15.17 6.46 -5.63
N VAL A 122 -14.12 6.95 -6.30
CA VAL A 122 -13.37 6.19 -7.31
C VAL A 122 -12.59 5.04 -6.64
N LEU A 123 -11.99 5.30 -5.48
CA LEU A 123 -11.19 4.30 -4.75
C LEU A 123 -12.05 3.22 -4.12
N ASP A 124 -13.25 3.57 -3.64
CA ASP A 124 -14.23 2.63 -3.13
C ASP A 124 -14.77 1.74 -4.25
N ALA A 125 -15.08 2.35 -5.41
CA ALA A 125 -15.41 1.61 -6.63
C ALA A 125 -14.29 0.64 -7.02
N ALA A 126 -13.02 1.05 -6.90
CA ALA A 126 -11.87 0.21 -7.23
C ALA A 126 -11.73 -0.99 -6.27
N GLY A 127 -12.06 -0.80 -4.99
CA GLY A 127 -12.06 -1.89 -4.00
C GLY A 127 -13.09 -2.97 -4.33
N MET A 128 -14.26 -2.60 -4.88
CA MET A 128 -15.32 -3.54 -5.24
C MET A 128 -15.02 -4.42 -6.45
N LEU A 129 -14.03 -4.06 -7.29
CA LEU A 129 -13.63 -4.91 -8.42
C LEU A 129 -12.92 -6.19 -7.97
N SER A 130 -12.25 -6.14 -6.82
CA SER A 130 -11.58 -7.31 -6.28
C SER A 130 -12.58 -8.18 -5.52
N PRO A 131 -12.60 -9.51 -5.72
CA PRO A 131 -13.38 -10.43 -4.89
C PRO A 131 -12.97 -10.38 -3.41
N ASN A 132 -11.77 -9.88 -3.12
CA ASN A 132 -11.24 -9.76 -1.78
C ASN A 132 -11.47 -8.33 -1.25
N PRO A 133 -12.30 -8.14 -0.21
CA PRO A 133 -12.57 -6.81 0.35
C PRO A 133 -11.35 -6.18 1.03
N LEU A 134 -10.28 -6.94 1.27
CA LEU A 134 -9.03 -6.44 1.83
C LEU A 134 -8.02 -6.01 0.75
N ASP A 135 -8.41 -6.09 -0.53
CA ASP A 135 -7.54 -5.72 -1.64
C ASP A 135 -7.40 -4.22 -1.82
N ALA A 136 -6.28 -3.68 -1.35
CA ALA A 136 -5.93 -2.27 -1.50
C ALA A 136 -5.04 -2.03 -2.72
N HIS A 137 -4.70 -3.05 -3.52
CA HIS A 137 -3.73 -2.94 -4.61
C HIS A 137 -4.16 -1.94 -5.67
N LEU A 138 -5.37 -2.11 -6.23
CA LEU A 138 -5.85 -1.24 -7.31
C LEU A 138 -6.12 0.18 -6.79
N SER A 139 -6.77 0.31 -5.64
CA SER A 139 -7.06 1.61 -5.02
C SER A 139 -5.78 2.39 -4.70
N TRP A 140 -4.71 1.74 -4.24
CA TRP A 140 -3.43 2.41 -3.97
C TRP A 140 -2.77 2.94 -5.25
N HIS A 141 -2.67 2.12 -6.30
CA HIS A 141 -2.06 2.55 -7.56
C HIS A 141 -2.88 3.65 -8.24
N LEU A 142 -4.21 3.55 -8.17
CA LEU A 142 -5.09 4.57 -8.73
C LEU A 142 -4.93 5.89 -7.99
N TRP A 143 -4.86 5.87 -6.65
CA TRP A 143 -4.55 7.06 -5.86
C TRP A 143 -3.19 7.65 -6.23
N SER A 144 -2.14 6.84 -6.34
CA SER A 144 -0.80 7.33 -6.73
C SER A 144 -0.80 8.02 -8.09
N LEU A 145 -1.55 7.50 -9.06
CA LEU A 145 -1.70 8.11 -10.37
C LEU A 145 -2.49 9.42 -10.30
N LEU A 146 -3.64 9.42 -9.62
CA LEU A 146 -4.47 10.62 -9.44
C LEU A 146 -3.70 11.74 -8.73
N ARG A 147 -2.90 11.39 -7.72
CA ARG A 147 -2.01 12.33 -7.04
C ARG A 147 -0.95 12.91 -7.99
N ALA A 148 -0.35 12.10 -8.84
CA ALA A 148 0.61 12.56 -9.85
C ALA A 148 -0.03 13.47 -10.91
N LEU A 149 -1.32 13.29 -11.21
CA LEU A 149 -2.09 14.15 -12.10
C LEU A 149 -2.55 15.46 -11.43
N GLY A 150 -2.34 15.62 -10.12
CA GLY A 150 -2.64 16.86 -9.39
C GLY A 150 -3.86 16.79 -8.47
N TYR A 151 -4.51 15.63 -8.32
CA TYR A 151 -5.63 15.46 -7.38
C TYR A 151 -5.11 15.28 -5.95
N HIS A 152 -5.46 16.20 -5.05
CA HIS A 152 -5.03 16.20 -3.64
C HIS A 152 -6.21 16.29 -2.66
N THR A 153 -7.39 15.82 -3.07
CA THR A 153 -8.65 16.00 -2.33
C THR A 153 -8.79 15.06 -1.13
N MET A 154 -8.03 13.96 -1.08
CA MET A 154 -8.16 12.98 -0.01
C MET A 154 -7.65 13.51 1.33
N SER A 155 -8.36 13.14 2.40
CA SER A 155 -7.90 13.45 3.76
C SER A 155 -6.59 12.70 4.09
N PRO A 156 -5.66 13.32 4.85
CA PRO A 156 -4.39 12.68 5.24
C PRO A 156 -4.58 11.36 6.02
N ALA A 157 -5.67 11.27 6.79
CA ALA A 157 -6.01 10.05 7.54
C ALA A 157 -6.48 8.92 6.61
N ALA A 158 -7.23 9.23 5.55
CA ALA A 158 -7.63 8.24 4.55
C ALA A 158 -6.43 7.76 3.72
N GLU A 159 -5.56 8.68 3.29
CA GLU A 159 -4.33 8.36 2.57
C GLU A 159 -3.42 7.45 3.42
N GLN A 160 -3.23 7.78 4.70
CA GLN A 160 -2.44 6.94 5.60
C GLN A 160 -3.04 5.53 5.74
N ARG A 161 -4.37 5.39 5.88
CA ARG A 161 -5.04 4.08 5.94
C ARG A 161 -4.81 3.28 4.67
N LEU A 162 -4.88 3.91 3.50
CA LEU A 162 -4.63 3.24 2.21
C LEU A 162 -3.18 2.75 2.10
N HIS A 163 -2.20 3.56 2.49
CA HIS A 163 -0.80 3.15 2.55
C HIS A 163 -0.56 1.98 3.50
N GLN A 164 -1.15 2.03 4.70
CA GLN A 164 -1.02 0.96 5.69
C GLN A 164 -1.67 -0.35 5.21
N ALA A 165 -2.86 -0.26 4.61
CA ALA A 165 -3.57 -1.41 4.07
C ALA A 165 -2.74 -2.12 2.99
N TYR A 166 -2.28 -1.38 1.97
CA TYR A 166 -1.50 -1.97 0.89
C TYR A 166 -0.13 -2.49 1.36
N ALA A 167 0.53 -1.77 2.27
CA ALA A 167 1.79 -2.24 2.87
C ALA A 167 1.60 -3.54 3.68
N ALA A 168 0.47 -3.72 4.37
CA ALA A 168 0.18 -4.97 5.08
C ALA A 168 0.03 -6.16 4.12
N GLN A 169 -0.58 -5.94 2.95
CA GLN A 169 -0.67 -6.97 1.91
C GLN A 169 0.70 -7.37 1.36
N LEU A 170 1.53 -6.39 1.01
CA LEU A 170 2.90 -6.60 0.55
C LEU A 170 3.76 -7.31 1.60
N THR A 171 3.58 -6.96 2.87
CA THR A 171 4.26 -7.61 4.00
C THR A 171 3.86 -9.09 4.08
N SER A 172 2.59 -9.39 3.87
CA SER A 172 2.06 -10.76 3.91
C SER A 172 2.55 -11.61 2.73
N SER A 173 2.85 -10.98 1.59
CA SER A 173 3.48 -11.59 0.42
C SER A 173 5.02 -11.61 0.48
N GLU A 174 5.62 -11.28 1.61
CA GLU A 174 7.09 -11.19 1.81
C GLU A 174 7.80 -10.17 0.89
N LEU A 175 7.07 -9.18 0.37
CA LEU A 175 7.59 -8.08 -0.45
C LEU A 175 7.91 -6.85 0.41
N TRP A 176 8.73 -7.06 1.45
CA TRP A 176 9.03 -6.07 2.49
C TRP A 176 9.59 -4.73 1.97
N HIS A 177 10.45 -4.79 0.96
CA HIS A 177 11.05 -3.60 0.34
C HIS A 177 9.99 -2.70 -0.32
N LEU A 178 8.99 -3.29 -0.98
CA LEU A 178 7.86 -2.54 -1.53
C LEU A 178 6.92 -2.05 -0.43
N ALA A 179 6.71 -2.84 0.63
CA ALA A 179 5.90 -2.41 1.77
C ALA A 179 6.49 -1.15 2.44
N ILE A 180 7.81 -1.12 2.66
CA ILE A 180 8.50 0.05 3.23
C ILE A 180 8.45 1.24 2.26
N PHE A 181 8.62 1.01 0.96
CA PHE A 181 8.45 2.05 -0.07
C PHE A 181 7.03 2.64 -0.04
N VAL A 182 5.99 1.82 0.08
CA VAL A 182 4.61 2.32 0.20
C VAL A 182 4.45 3.17 1.46
N LEU A 183 4.96 2.70 2.60
CA LEU A 183 4.87 3.43 3.87
C LEU A 183 5.69 4.74 3.89
N SER A 184 6.74 4.86 3.07
CA SER A 184 7.52 6.11 3.00
C SER A 184 6.72 7.28 2.42
N HIS A 185 5.60 7.01 1.74
CA HIS A 185 4.70 8.03 1.21
C HIS A 185 3.78 8.65 2.27
N ILE A 186 3.74 8.11 3.50
CA ILE A 186 2.96 8.70 4.61
C ILE A 186 3.52 10.09 4.94
N SER A 187 2.65 11.10 4.89
CA SER A 187 3.01 12.50 5.12
C SER A 187 3.51 12.77 6.56
N HIS A 188 2.86 12.19 7.57
CA HIS A 188 3.22 12.41 8.98
C HIS A 188 4.45 11.58 9.40
N ASP A 189 5.53 12.27 9.80
CA ASP A 189 6.81 11.63 10.14
C ASP A 189 6.74 10.59 11.28
N GLN A 190 6.08 10.92 12.38
CA GLN A 190 5.93 9.98 13.49
C GLN A 190 5.12 8.73 13.09
N CYS A 191 4.03 8.88 12.35
CA CYS A 191 3.26 7.74 11.85
C CYS A 191 4.06 6.90 10.85
N ARG A 192 4.82 7.55 9.96
CA ARG A 192 5.70 6.90 8.98
C ARG A 192 6.78 6.07 9.68
N SER A 193 7.50 6.66 10.63
CA SER A 193 8.56 5.97 11.36
C SER A 193 8.05 4.78 12.17
N VAL A 194 6.90 4.91 12.85
CA VAL A 194 6.27 3.81 13.58
C VAL A 194 5.87 2.68 12.63
N ALA A 195 5.19 2.98 11.53
CA ALA A 195 4.72 1.98 10.58
C ALA A 195 5.89 1.22 9.92
N ILE A 196 6.95 1.92 9.50
CA ILE A 196 8.14 1.29 8.91
C ILE A 196 8.82 0.37 9.93
N ARG A 197 8.97 0.83 11.17
CA ARG A 197 9.58 0.01 12.24
C ARG A 197 8.78 -1.25 12.53
N GLU A 198 7.45 -1.16 12.54
CA GLU A 198 6.58 -2.32 12.74
C GLU A 198 6.75 -3.38 11.63
N VAL A 199 6.95 -2.95 10.38
CA VAL A 199 7.26 -3.88 9.28
C VAL A 199 8.64 -4.50 9.47
N LEU A 200 9.66 -3.71 9.84
CA LEU A 200 11.02 -4.21 10.09
C LEU A 200 11.08 -5.20 11.28
N ASP A 201 10.30 -4.95 12.32
CA ASP A 201 10.21 -5.82 13.50
C ASP A 201 9.54 -7.15 13.14
N ARG A 202 8.44 -7.13 12.37
CA ARG A 202 7.81 -8.36 11.83
C ARG A 202 8.74 -9.14 10.91
N MET A 203 9.52 -8.43 10.10
CA MET A 203 10.49 -9.00 9.17
C MET A 203 11.65 -9.69 9.89
N SER A 204 12.02 -9.21 11.08
CA SER A 204 13.25 -9.58 11.77
C SER A 204 13.45 -11.10 11.90
N LEU A 205 12.38 -11.83 12.19
CA LEU A 205 12.45 -13.27 12.47
C LEU A 205 12.63 -14.11 11.20
N THR A 206 12.02 -13.71 10.09
CA THR A 206 11.98 -14.51 8.85
C THR A 206 12.97 -14.04 7.79
N ALA A 207 13.42 -12.78 7.83
CA ALA A 207 14.22 -12.22 6.75
C ALA A 207 15.65 -12.75 6.65
N ARG A 208 16.08 -12.99 5.41
CA ARG A 208 17.47 -13.22 5.01
C ARG A 208 18.23 -11.90 4.81
N SER A 209 19.57 -11.94 4.84
CA SER A 209 20.46 -10.78 4.60
C SER A 209 20.08 -9.99 3.35
N GLN A 210 19.82 -10.70 2.24
CA GLN A 210 19.45 -10.12 0.94
C GLN A 210 18.21 -9.21 0.99
N HIS A 211 17.28 -9.43 1.92
CA HIS A 211 16.09 -8.57 2.05
C HIS A 211 16.46 -7.19 2.59
N TYR A 212 17.40 -7.13 3.54
CA TYR A 212 17.90 -5.87 4.08
C TYR A 212 18.67 -5.08 3.03
N ASP A 213 19.46 -5.75 2.18
CA ASP A 213 20.23 -5.11 1.11
C ASP A 213 19.29 -4.48 0.06
N LYS A 214 18.21 -5.19 -0.31
CA LYS A 214 17.17 -4.64 -1.20
C LYS A 214 16.47 -3.42 -0.60
N ILE A 215 16.20 -3.43 0.70
CA ILE A 215 15.58 -2.29 1.37
C ILE A 215 16.53 -1.09 1.34
N LEU A 216 17.81 -1.28 1.66
CA LEU A 216 18.81 -0.20 1.61
C LEU A 216 19.05 0.36 0.21
N ALA A 217 18.88 -0.48 -0.82
CA ALA A 217 19.05 -0.04 -2.21
C ALA A 217 17.87 0.81 -2.71
N ILE A 218 16.66 0.56 -2.20
CA ILE A 218 15.42 1.20 -2.70
C ILE A 218 14.96 2.34 -1.79
N CYS A 219 15.15 2.20 -0.48
CA CYS A 219 14.61 3.11 0.53
C CYS A 219 15.75 3.76 1.33
N GLU A 220 15.69 5.09 1.46
CA GLU A 220 16.61 5.87 2.31
C GLU A 220 16.18 5.76 3.79
N ILE A 221 16.37 4.58 4.40
CA ILE A 221 16.08 4.37 5.83
C ILE A 221 17.34 4.41 6.69
N PRO A 222 17.24 4.87 7.96
CA PRO A 222 18.36 4.85 8.88
C PRO A 222 18.89 3.43 9.15
N ASN A 223 20.21 3.24 9.08
CA ASN A 223 20.87 1.96 9.32
C ASN A 223 20.62 1.42 10.74
N GLU A 224 20.30 2.30 11.68
CA GLU A 224 19.95 1.98 13.06
C GLU A 224 18.70 1.11 13.11
N TRP A 225 17.71 1.35 12.24
CA TRP A 225 16.45 0.61 12.24
C TRP A 225 16.63 -0.83 11.74
N ILE A 226 17.48 -1.01 10.73
CA ILE A 226 17.88 -2.35 10.27
C ILE A 226 18.67 -3.08 11.35
N SER A 227 19.56 -2.37 12.04
CA SER A 227 20.32 -2.93 13.16
C SER A 227 19.39 -3.36 14.30
N ALA A 228 18.33 -2.61 14.58
CA ALA A 228 17.30 -2.97 15.55
C ALA A 228 16.56 -4.27 15.16
N ALA A 229 16.19 -4.43 13.89
CA ALA A 229 15.60 -5.67 13.41
C ALA A 229 16.58 -6.86 13.51
N LYS A 230 17.86 -6.66 13.13
CA LYS A 230 18.90 -7.69 13.27
C LYS A 230 19.14 -8.09 14.72
N PHE A 231 19.02 -7.13 15.65
CA PHE A 231 19.10 -7.39 17.08
C PHE A 231 18.00 -8.36 17.56
N ILE A 232 16.75 -8.14 17.16
CA ILE A 232 15.63 -9.03 17.51
C ILE A 232 15.89 -10.45 17.01
N LYS A 233 16.35 -10.59 15.76
CA LYS A 233 16.70 -11.89 15.17
C LYS A 233 17.81 -12.60 15.94
N ALA A 234 18.92 -11.91 16.21
CA ALA A 234 20.08 -12.48 16.90
C ALA A 234 19.71 -12.95 18.33
N LYS A 235 18.88 -12.16 19.02
CA LYS A 235 18.33 -12.53 20.34
C LYS A 235 17.46 -13.78 20.25
N ALA A 236 16.58 -13.89 19.26
CA ALA A 236 15.74 -15.07 19.05
C ALA A 236 16.56 -16.34 18.72
N GLN A 237 17.70 -16.18 18.06
CA GLN A 237 18.62 -17.29 17.73
C GLN A 237 19.54 -17.69 18.88
N GLY A 238 19.53 -16.96 20.01
CA GLY A 238 20.44 -17.19 21.14
C GLY A 238 21.88 -16.74 20.88
N ASN A 239 22.15 -16.00 19.80
CA ASN A 239 23.48 -15.43 19.54
C ASN A 239 23.63 -14.08 20.24
N LEU A 240 24.02 -14.15 21.52
CA LEU A 240 24.08 -13.02 22.43
C LEU A 240 25.16 -12.01 22.05
N GLU A 241 26.30 -12.46 21.53
CA GLU A 241 27.39 -11.59 21.06
C GLU A 241 26.93 -10.73 19.88
N ALA A 242 26.32 -11.37 18.87
CA ALA A 242 25.77 -10.67 17.72
C ALA A 242 24.62 -9.74 18.13
N ALA A 243 23.76 -10.17 19.07
CA ALA A 243 22.69 -9.35 19.61
C ALA A 243 23.25 -8.08 20.27
N CYS A 244 24.26 -8.19 21.14
CA CYS A 244 24.88 -7.02 21.78
C CYS A 244 25.50 -6.07 20.74
N SER A 245 26.21 -6.61 19.74
CA SER A 245 26.80 -5.82 18.65
C SER A 245 25.74 -5.05 17.85
N HIS A 246 24.63 -5.71 17.50
CA HIS A 246 23.52 -5.09 16.78
C HIS A 246 22.75 -4.07 17.63
N ALA A 247 22.59 -4.30 18.94
CA ALA A 247 21.97 -3.35 19.86
C ALA A 247 22.75 -2.04 19.96
N LEU A 248 24.10 -2.11 19.96
CA LEU A 248 24.96 -0.92 19.90
C LEU A 248 24.78 -0.17 18.59
N SER A 249 24.77 -0.88 17.46
CA SER A 249 24.54 -0.28 16.13
C SER A 249 23.13 0.30 15.96
N ALA A 250 22.15 -0.23 16.69
CA ALA A 250 20.78 0.28 16.73
C ALA A 250 20.59 1.51 17.63
N GLY A 251 21.62 1.92 18.37
CA GLY A 251 21.53 3.00 19.36
C GLY A 251 20.75 2.63 20.63
N ASN A 252 20.42 1.34 20.85
CA ASN A 252 19.76 0.86 22.06
C ASN A 252 20.80 0.48 23.13
N TYR A 253 21.50 1.49 23.64
CA TYR A 253 22.58 1.31 24.60
C TYR A 253 22.15 0.64 25.92
N PRO A 254 20.97 0.92 26.51
CA PRO A 254 20.54 0.26 27.74
C PRO A 254 20.37 -1.27 27.58
N ALA A 255 19.79 -1.70 26.45
CA ALA A 255 19.64 -3.13 26.17
C ALA A 255 20.99 -3.79 25.89
N ALA A 256 21.88 -3.12 25.16
CA ALA A 256 23.23 -3.60 24.89
C ALA A 256 24.04 -3.80 26.19
N LEU A 257 24.01 -2.82 27.10
CA LEU A 257 24.73 -2.88 28.37
C LEU A 257 24.26 -4.03 29.26
N ARG A 258 22.93 -4.22 29.38
CA ARG A 258 22.37 -5.33 30.16
C ARG A 258 22.79 -6.69 29.60
N LEU A 259 22.63 -6.90 28.29
CA LEU A 259 23.05 -8.14 27.64
C LEU A 259 24.56 -8.40 27.80
N PHE A 260 25.36 -7.34 27.72
CA PHE A 260 26.80 -7.45 27.91
C PHE A 260 27.16 -7.88 29.33
N ALA A 261 26.61 -7.22 30.34
CA ALA A 261 26.96 -7.44 31.74
C ALA A 261 26.43 -8.79 32.26
N ASP A 262 25.20 -9.15 31.90
CA ASP A 262 24.49 -10.28 32.49
C ASP A 262 24.85 -11.60 31.80
N GLU A 263 25.10 -11.59 30.49
CA GLU A 263 25.21 -12.83 29.71
C GLU A 263 26.53 -12.92 28.92
N VAL A 264 26.86 -11.91 28.11
CA VAL A 264 28.01 -12.00 27.18
C VAL A 264 29.35 -12.01 27.92
N ALA A 265 29.55 -11.11 28.88
CA ALA A 265 30.80 -11.03 29.62
C ALA A 265 31.06 -12.23 30.53
N PRO A 266 30.08 -12.71 31.34
CA PRO A 266 30.26 -13.92 32.14
C PRO A 266 30.56 -15.16 31.29
N ASN A 267 29.84 -15.35 30.17
CA ASN A 267 30.06 -16.49 29.29
C ASN A 267 31.45 -16.46 28.63
N ALA A 268 31.88 -15.30 28.12
CA ALA A 268 33.20 -15.18 27.50
C ALA A 268 34.35 -15.35 28.51
N ILE A 269 34.18 -14.87 29.76
CA ILE A 269 35.15 -15.10 30.84
C ILE A 269 35.21 -16.58 31.20
N ALA A 270 34.06 -17.26 31.32
CA ALA A 270 33.99 -18.68 31.62
C ALA A 270 34.64 -19.54 30.52
N MET A 271 34.46 -19.16 29.25
CA MET A 271 35.10 -19.83 28.10
C MET A 271 36.57 -19.44 27.90
N GLY A 272 37.07 -18.41 28.61
CA GLY A 272 38.45 -17.91 28.46
C GLY A 272 38.70 -17.05 27.21
N ASP A 273 37.65 -16.74 26.43
CA ASP A 273 37.72 -16.07 25.14
C ASP A 273 37.73 -14.53 25.24
N LEU A 274 38.67 -13.98 26.01
CA LEU A 274 38.80 -12.54 26.26
C LEU A 274 39.08 -11.72 24.98
N HIS A 275 39.62 -12.34 23.94
CA HIS A 275 39.89 -11.70 22.65
C HIS A 275 38.60 -11.28 21.93
N ARG A 276 37.51 -12.05 22.05
CA ARG A 276 36.22 -11.74 21.42
C ARG A 276 35.49 -10.61 22.14
N LEU A 277 35.74 -10.45 23.44
CA LEU A 277 35.07 -9.45 24.27
C LEU A 277 35.65 -8.04 24.09
N ARG A 278 36.96 -7.94 23.84
CA ARG A 278 37.68 -6.65 23.70
C ARG A 278 37.05 -5.67 22.69
N PRO A 279 36.79 -6.06 21.42
CA PRO A 279 36.22 -5.12 20.44
C PRO A 279 34.81 -4.65 20.81
N LEU A 280 34.04 -5.49 21.50
CA LEU A 280 32.69 -5.14 21.97
C LEU A 280 32.75 -4.15 23.15
N ALA A 281 33.67 -4.39 24.09
CA ALA A 281 33.91 -3.50 25.22
C ALA A 281 34.38 -2.10 24.78
N GLU A 282 35.32 -2.03 23.82
CA GLU A 282 35.80 -0.74 23.26
C GLU A 282 34.67 0.04 22.57
N ARG A 283 33.76 -0.66 21.88
CA ARG A 283 32.58 -0.03 21.24
C ARG A 283 31.59 0.50 22.28
N MET A 284 31.41 -0.21 23.39
CA MET A 284 30.58 0.24 24.51
C MET A 284 31.20 1.45 25.23
N GLU A 285 32.50 1.45 25.44
CA GLU A 285 33.23 2.56 26.06
C GLU A 285 33.11 3.84 25.23
N LYS A 286 33.27 3.75 23.91
CA LYS A 286 33.04 4.88 22.99
C LYS A 286 31.60 5.39 22.97
N ALA A 287 30.64 4.53 23.33
CA ALA A 287 29.23 4.88 23.40
C ALA A 287 28.80 5.32 24.81
N ALA A 288 29.70 5.26 25.81
CA ALA A 288 29.38 5.50 27.22
C ALA A 288 28.85 6.91 27.48
N ASP A 289 29.35 7.92 26.77
CA ASP A 289 28.89 9.32 26.90
C ASP A 289 27.41 9.51 26.52
N ARG A 290 26.86 8.60 25.70
CA ARG A 290 25.45 8.61 25.26
C ARG A 290 24.53 7.80 26.17
N ILE A 291 25.10 7.08 27.14
CA ILE A 291 24.37 6.35 28.18
C ILE A 291 24.16 7.32 29.34
N THR A 292 22.97 7.91 29.44
CA THR A 292 22.64 8.91 30.46
C THR A 292 22.95 8.39 31.88
N VAL A 293 24.04 8.93 32.47
CA VAL A 293 24.41 9.21 33.87
C VAL A 293 24.13 8.18 34.99
N SER A 294 23.12 7.32 34.94
CA SER A 294 22.87 6.33 36.02
C SER A 294 23.95 5.23 36.11
N VAL A 295 24.67 4.97 35.02
CA VAL A 295 25.81 4.04 35.00
C VAL A 295 27.15 4.78 35.16
N LEU A 296 27.17 6.09 34.86
CA LEU A 296 28.37 6.92 34.94
C LEU A 296 28.86 7.11 36.38
N LEU A 297 27.99 7.04 37.39
CA LEU A 297 28.40 6.98 38.80
C LEU A 297 29.03 5.63 39.20
N MET A 298 28.73 4.54 38.48
CA MET A 298 29.40 3.24 38.65
C MET A 298 30.75 3.23 37.94
N ILE A 299 30.82 3.83 36.74
CA ILE A 299 32.03 3.90 35.90
C ILE A 299 33.04 4.92 36.45
N ASN A 300 32.61 6.09 36.93
CA ASN A 300 33.52 7.13 37.49
C ASN A 300 34.09 6.80 38.88
N SER A 301 33.68 5.67 39.49
CA SER A 301 34.36 5.11 40.67
C SER A 301 35.56 4.23 40.33
N LEU A 302 35.85 4.02 39.03
CA LEU A 302 36.96 3.20 38.55
C LEU A 302 38.21 4.08 38.30
N PRO A 303 39.37 3.76 38.88
CA PRO A 303 40.62 4.41 38.53
C PRO A 303 41.02 4.05 37.10
N GLN A 304 41.59 5.04 36.41
CA GLN A 304 42.00 5.14 34.99
C GLN A 304 42.96 4.06 34.44
N ASN A 305 43.05 2.87 35.04
CA ASN A 305 43.99 1.82 34.59
C ASN A 305 43.28 0.50 34.31
N GLY A 306 42.86 0.32 33.05
CA GLY A 306 42.97 -0.92 32.28
C GLY A 306 42.48 -2.24 32.91
N LYS A 307 41.47 -2.23 33.79
CA LYS A 307 41.02 -3.43 34.53
C LYS A 307 39.49 -3.61 34.58
N PHE A 308 38.80 -3.28 33.49
CA PHE A 308 37.35 -3.52 33.37
C PHE A 308 36.96 -5.00 33.56
N LEU A 309 37.85 -5.93 33.17
CA LEU A 309 37.65 -7.38 33.29
C LEU A 309 37.79 -7.93 34.73
N GLN A 310 38.54 -7.29 35.62
CA GLN A 310 38.73 -7.80 37.00
C GLN A 310 37.52 -7.52 37.91
N TYR A 311 36.66 -6.57 37.56
CA TYR A 311 35.53 -6.15 38.41
C TYR A 311 34.23 -6.89 38.12
N ILE A 312 34.01 -7.37 36.89
CA ILE A 312 32.85 -8.25 36.56
C ILE A 312 32.95 -9.57 37.36
N VAL A 313 34.17 -10.09 37.55
CA VAL A 313 34.43 -11.29 38.37
C VAL A 313 34.15 -11.04 39.86
N ARG A 314 34.35 -9.81 40.37
CA ARG A 314 34.14 -9.48 41.79
C ARG A 314 32.67 -9.29 42.15
N TRP A 315 31.82 -8.97 41.18
CA TRP A 315 30.38 -8.79 41.40
C TRP A 315 29.64 -10.13 41.57
N ASN A 316 30.09 -11.21 40.92
CA ASN A 316 29.56 -12.57 41.11
C ASN A 316 30.04 -13.27 42.41
N GLY A 317 31.04 -12.72 43.11
CA GLY A 317 31.55 -13.28 44.37
C GLY A 317 30.81 -12.84 45.63
N GLY A 318 29.73 -12.05 45.51
CA GLY A 318 29.03 -11.42 46.63
C GLY A 318 27.71 -12.05 47.08
N LEU A 319 27.25 -13.14 46.46
CA LEU A 319 25.98 -13.82 46.78
C LEU A 319 26.17 -15.25 47.31
N GLY A 320 27.21 -15.47 48.12
CA GLY A 320 27.44 -16.76 48.75
C GLY A 320 28.42 -16.66 49.92
N ASN A 321 27.95 -16.14 51.06
CA ASN A 321 28.27 -16.60 52.41
C ASN A 321 27.91 -15.52 53.44
N SER A 322 26.77 -15.68 54.12
CA SER A 322 26.68 -15.55 55.58
C SER A 322 25.25 -15.81 56.06
N ALA A 323 25.14 -16.87 56.88
CA ALA A 323 24.02 -17.36 57.68
C ALA A 323 22.94 -18.17 56.94
#